data_AF-A0A2A5GQG0-F1
#
_entry.id   AF-A0A2A5GQG0-F1
#
_cell.length_a   1.000
_cell.length_b   1.000
_cell.length_c   1.000
_cell.angle_alpha   90.00
_cell.angle_beta   90.00
_cell.angle_gamma   90.00
#
_symmetry.space_group_name_H-M   'P 1'
#
loop_
_entity.id
_entity.type
_entity.pdbx_description
1 polymer ?
#
loop_
_entity_poly.entity_id
_entity_poly.type
_entity_poly.pdbx_seq_one_letter_code
_entity_poly.pdbx_strand_id
1 'polypeptide(L)'
;MKKYSKIKGRSKGQFIMLRHDIVKSPAWRSLSTNARCVWTEIMLRYNGDNNGEIPLSCREAAELCNISKGSAKRAYDDLLDRGFIKVGWYSSFTYKYKKSRRWIITHERFQDKTPTNEWRKWKP
;
A
#
# COMPACT_ATOMS: atom_id res chain seq x y z
N MET A 1 9.85 -43.87 16.91
CA MET A 1 9.42 -43.46 15.55
C MET A 1 9.76 -41.99 15.33
N LYS A 2 10.68 -41.67 14.41
CA LYS A 2 11.00 -40.27 14.04
C LYS A 2 9.89 -39.74 13.13
N LYS A 3 9.21 -38.67 13.54
CA LYS A 3 8.27 -37.94 12.68
C LYS A 3 9.06 -37.12 11.67
N TYR A 4 9.00 -37.50 10.39
CA TYR A 4 9.52 -36.67 9.31
C TYR A 4 8.59 -35.45 9.15
N SER A 5 9.13 -34.24 9.33
CA SER A 5 8.43 -33.01 8.98
C SER A 5 8.26 -32.96 7.46
N LYS A 6 7.02 -32.75 7.00
CA LYS A 6 6.75 -32.48 5.57
C LYS A 6 7.58 -31.25 5.17
N ILE A 7 8.58 -31.47 4.32
CA ILE A 7 9.29 -30.37 3.65
C ILE A 7 8.23 -29.59 2.89
N LYS A 8 7.89 -28.38 3.36
CA LYS A 8 6.99 -27.46 2.64
C LYS A 8 7.63 -27.26 1.26
N GLY A 9 6.93 -27.71 0.21
CA GLY A 9 7.38 -27.58 -1.17
C GLY A 9 7.78 -26.13 -1.46
N ARG A 10 8.79 -25.95 -2.33
CA ARG A 10 9.34 -24.66 -2.79
C ARG A 10 8.21 -23.63 -2.84
N SER A 11 8.31 -22.56 -2.04
CA SER A 11 7.27 -21.53 -2.02
C SER A 11 7.09 -21.02 -3.45
N LYS A 12 5.92 -21.23 -4.04
CA LYS A 12 5.48 -20.44 -5.18
C LYS A 12 5.68 -18.98 -4.76
N GLY A 13 6.37 -18.18 -5.57
CA GLY A 13 6.78 -16.82 -5.22
C GLY A 13 5.63 -15.96 -4.66
N GLN A 14 5.97 -14.86 -3.98
CA GLN A 14 4.98 -13.92 -3.47
C GLN A 14 4.28 -13.19 -4.61
N PHE A 15 2.99 -12.91 -4.44
CA PHE A 15 2.17 -12.17 -5.40
C PHE A 15 1.27 -11.18 -4.66
N ILE A 16 0.81 -10.16 -5.38
CA ILE A 16 -0.24 -9.25 -4.91
C ILE A 16 -1.57 -9.64 -5.53
N MET A 17 -2.65 -9.59 -4.75
CA MET A 17 -3.99 -9.84 -5.25
C MET A 17 -4.61 -8.54 -5.78
N LEU A 18 -4.77 -8.44 -7.09
CA LEU A 18 -5.48 -7.31 -7.71
C LEU A 18 -6.96 -7.67 -7.90
N ARG A 19 -7.81 -7.21 -6.99
CA ARG A 19 -9.25 -7.47 -7.07
C ARG A 19 -9.88 -6.70 -8.24
N HIS A 20 -10.73 -7.38 -9.00
CA HIS A 20 -11.40 -6.80 -10.17
C HIS A 20 -12.25 -5.58 -9.86
N ASP A 21 -12.93 -5.56 -8.70
CA ASP A 21 -13.77 -4.44 -8.28
C ASP A 21 -12.96 -3.16 -8.04
N ILE A 22 -11.75 -3.29 -7.49
CA ILE A 22 -10.81 -2.18 -7.32
C ILE A 22 -10.35 -1.67 -8.68
N VAL A 23 -9.76 -2.54 -9.52
CA VAL A 23 -9.11 -2.09 -10.77
C VAL A 23 -10.10 -1.65 -11.86
N LYS A 24 -11.38 -2.06 -11.75
CA LYS A 24 -12.47 -1.59 -12.61
C LYS A 24 -13.22 -0.38 -12.04
N SER A 25 -12.92 0.06 -10.82
CA SER A 25 -13.60 1.20 -10.20
C SER A 25 -13.30 2.53 -10.93
N PRO A 26 -14.25 3.49 -10.92
CA PRO A 26 -14.00 4.85 -11.42
C PRO A 26 -12.79 5.51 -10.73
N ALA A 27 -12.67 5.33 -9.41
CA ALA A 27 -11.56 5.83 -8.61
C ALA A 27 -10.21 5.34 -9.16
N TRP A 28 -10.06 4.04 -9.41
CA TRP A 28 -8.82 3.48 -9.97
C TRP A 28 -8.54 3.99 -11.38
N ARG A 29 -9.58 4.08 -12.22
CA ARG A 29 -9.45 4.54 -13.60
C ARG A 29 -9.04 6.01 -13.68
N SER A 30 -9.39 6.83 -12.69
CA SER A 30 -8.98 8.23 -12.58
C SER A 30 -7.55 8.46 -12.08
N LEU A 31 -6.89 7.43 -11.52
CA LEU A 31 -5.53 7.56 -11.01
C LEU A 31 -4.53 7.78 -12.14
N SER A 32 -3.52 8.61 -11.87
CA SER A 32 -2.33 8.71 -12.71
C SER A 32 -1.57 7.38 -12.77
N THR A 33 -0.82 7.15 -13.85
CA THR A 33 0.03 5.95 -13.99
C THR A 33 1.02 5.81 -12.83
N ASN A 34 1.59 6.94 -12.38
CA ASN A 34 2.49 6.98 -11.23
C ASN A 34 1.79 6.54 -9.94
N ALA A 35 0.56 7.00 -9.70
CA ALA A 35 -0.22 6.59 -8.53
C ALA A 35 -0.49 5.09 -8.51
N ARG A 36 -0.82 4.49 -9.66
CA ARG A 36 -1.00 3.03 -9.77
C ARG A 36 0.29 2.25 -9.47
N CYS A 37 1.43 2.77 -9.94
CA CYS A 37 2.76 2.18 -9.66
C CYS A 37 3.11 2.27 -8.17
N VAL A 38 2.97 3.45 -7.56
CA VAL A 38 3.20 3.65 -6.12
C VAL A 38 2.27 2.77 -5.28
N TRP A 39 0.99 2.65 -5.64
CA TRP A 39 0.07 1.77 -4.92
C TRP A 39 0.50 0.30 -4.97
N THR A 40 1.05 -0.14 -6.10
CA THR A 40 1.59 -1.50 -6.27
C THR A 40 2.74 -1.75 -5.31
N GLU A 41 3.64 -0.79 -5.14
CA GLU A 41 4.74 -0.85 -4.17
C GLU A 41 4.26 -0.91 -2.71
N ILE A 42 3.14 -0.24 -2.39
CA ILE A 42 2.49 -0.35 -1.07
C ILE A 42 1.92 -1.77 -0.89
N MET A 43 1.22 -2.31 -1.89
CA MET A 43 0.66 -3.67 -1.82
C MET A 43 1.74 -4.74 -1.68
N LEU A 44 2.88 -4.59 -2.37
CA LEU A 44 4.00 -5.53 -2.27
C LEU A 44 4.59 -5.59 -0.84
N ARG A 45 4.46 -4.52 -0.07
CA ARG A 45 4.94 -4.44 1.32
C ARG A 45 3.92 -4.90 2.34
N TYR A 46 2.66 -5.05 1.94
CA TYR A 46 1.61 -5.52 2.82
C TYR A 46 1.75 -7.03 3.04
N ASN A 47 1.79 -7.46 4.30
CA ASN A 47 1.99 -8.87 4.66
C ASN A 47 0.78 -9.52 5.33
N GLY A 48 -0.38 -8.85 5.35
CA GLY A 48 -1.58 -9.28 6.05
C GLY A 48 -1.79 -8.59 7.40
N ASP A 49 -0.70 -8.34 8.14
CA ASP A 49 -0.77 -7.90 9.54
C ASP A 49 -0.25 -6.47 9.75
N ASN A 50 0.63 -5.98 8.87
CA ASN A 50 1.30 -4.68 9.01
C ASN A 50 0.49 -3.49 8.48
N ASN A 51 -0.83 -3.63 8.24
CA ASN A 51 -1.64 -2.51 7.76
C ASN A 51 -1.59 -1.35 8.77
N GLY A 52 -1.32 -0.13 8.30
CA GLY A 52 -1.08 1.05 9.12
C GLY A 52 0.35 1.28 9.58
N GLU A 53 1.21 0.27 9.44
CA GLU A 53 2.65 0.37 9.66
C GLU A 53 3.43 0.15 8.36
N ILE A 54 2.80 0.21 7.18
CA ILE A 54 3.48 -0.01 5.90
C ILE A 54 4.42 1.15 5.59
N PRO A 55 5.75 0.95 5.57
CA PRO A 55 6.70 2.02 5.30
C PRO A 55 6.88 2.20 3.79
N LEU A 56 6.64 3.41 3.30
CA LEU A 56 7.11 3.81 1.98
C LEU A 56 7.23 5.33 1.92
N SER A 57 8.45 5.85 1.87
CA SER A 57 8.66 7.30 1.78
C SER A 57 8.49 7.82 0.35
N CYS A 58 8.30 9.13 0.15
CA CYS A 58 8.31 9.71 -1.21
C CYS A 58 9.65 9.54 -1.93
N ARG A 59 10.76 9.47 -1.19
CA ARG A 59 12.08 9.25 -1.77
C ARG A 59 12.22 7.80 -2.24
N GLU A 60 11.88 6.86 -1.38
CA GLU A 60 11.95 5.43 -1.69
C GLU A 60 10.98 5.07 -2.84
N ALA A 61 9.75 5.59 -2.81
CA ALA A 61 8.81 5.42 -3.91
C ALA A 61 9.32 6.01 -5.24
N ALA A 62 10.00 7.15 -5.18
CA ALA A 62 10.61 7.75 -6.37
C ALA A 62 11.72 6.87 -6.97
N GLU A 63 12.57 6.30 -6.12
CA GLU A 63 13.63 5.38 -6.52
C GLU A 63 13.05 4.09 -7.13
N LEU A 64 12.06 3.47 -6.47
CA LEU A 64 11.46 2.20 -6.91
C LEU A 64 10.62 2.33 -8.19
N CYS A 65 9.85 3.42 -8.29
CA CYS A 65 9.00 3.68 -9.45
C CYS A 65 9.75 4.39 -10.59
N ASN A 66 11.03 4.72 -10.41
CA ASN A 66 11.85 5.50 -11.35
C ASN A 66 11.18 6.83 -11.77
N ILE A 67 10.75 7.61 -10.79
CA ILE A 67 10.09 8.91 -10.98
C ILE A 67 10.75 9.98 -10.12
N SER A 68 10.45 11.26 -10.39
CA SER A 68 10.90 12.32 -9.50
C SER A 68 10.19 12.26 -8.14
N LYS A 69 10.86 12.73 -7.08
CA LYS A 69 10.26 12.85 -5.74
C LYS A 69 8.97 13.68 -5.74
N GLY A 70 8.88 14.72 -6.58
CA GLY A 70 7.67 15.52 -6.74
C GLY A 70 6.52 14.75 -7.39
N SER A 71 6.81 13.89 -8.36
CA SER A 71 5.83 12.97 -8.95
C SER A 71 5.38 11.89 -7.96
N ALA A 72 6.29 11.35 -7.15
CA ALA A 72 5.93 10.43 -6.07
C ALA A 72 5.01 11.09 -5.04
N LYS A 73 5.28 12.34 -4.65
CA LYS A 73 4.38 13.10 -3.77
C LYS A 73 2.97 13.23 -4.38
N ARG A 74 2.87 13.66 -5.64
CA ARG A 74 1.57 13.80 -6.33
C ARG A 74 0.83 12.45 -6.46
N ALA A 75 1.56 11.37 -6.67
CA ALA A 75 1.01 10.02 -6.67
C ALA A 75 0.39 9.65 -5.30
N TYR A 76 1.03 9.99 -4.18
CA TYR A 76 0.41 9.83 -2.87
C TYR A 76 -0.81 10.70 -2.65
N ASP A 77 -0.76 11.96 -3.11
CA ASP A 77 -1.90 12.88 -3.02
C ASP A 77 -3.10 12.31 -3.80
N ASP A 78 -2.89 11.79 -5.02
CA ASP A 78 -3.91 11.08 -5.79
C ASP A 78 -4.49 9.88 -5.02
N LEU A 79 -3.64 9.03 -4.44
CA LEU A 79 -4.09 7.82 -3.73
C LEU A 79 -4.89 8.16 -2.46
N LEU A 80 -4.53 9.23 -1.76
CA LEU A 80 -5.27 9.74 -0.61
C LEU A 80 -6.64 10.29 -1.04
N ASP A 81 -6.65 11.12 -2.09
CA ASP A 81 -7.86 11.74 -2.64
C ASP A 81 -8.88 10.71 -3.16
N ARG A 82 -8.41 9.69 -3.88
CA ARG A 82 -9.27 8.56 -4.34
C ARG A 82 -9.59 7.55 -3.24
N GLY A 83 -9.13 7.75 -2.00
CA GLY A 83 -9.45 6.88 -0.87
C GLY A 83 -8.88 5.47 -0.97
N PHE A 84 -7.72 5.28 -1.63
CA PHE A 84 -7.01 4.00 -1.66
C PHE A 84 -6.12 3.78 -0.44
N ILE A 85 -5.59 4.86 0.12
CA ILE A 85 -4.71 4.84 1.28
C ILE A 85 -5.11 5.92 2.31
N LYS A 86 -4.63 5.77 3.54
CA LYS A 86 -4.60 6.81 4.57
C LYS A 86 -3.22 6.90 5.21
N VAL A 87 -2.95 8.02 5.87
CA VAL A 87 -1.79 8.15 6.76
C VAL A 87 -2.08 7.38 8.05
N GLY A 88 -1.29 6.34 8.31
CA GLY A 88 -1.33 5.61 9.59
C GLY A 88 -0.50 6.31 10.65
N TRP A 89 0.71 6.75 10.28
CA TRP A 89 1.58 7.53 11.16
C TRP A 89 2.25 8.65 10.38
N TYR A 90 2.17 9.87 10.90
CA TYR A 90 2.90 11.01 10.34
C TYR A 90 4.39 10.85 10.59
N SER A 91 5.22 11.18 9.59
CA SER A 91 6.67 11.19 9.77
C SER A 91 7.06 12.22 10.82
N SER A 92 7.79 11.80 11.85
CA SER A 92 8.40 12.72 12.82
C SER A 92 9.90 12.86 12.53
N PHE A 93 10.39 14.09 12.58
CA PHE A 93 11.82 14.41 12.45
C PHE A 93 12.53 14.47 13.81
N THR A 94 11.81 14.28 14.91
CA THR A 94 12.41 14.26 16.25
C THR A 94 13.35 13.06 16.37
N TYR A 95 14.55 13.28 16.92
CA TYR A 95 15.63 12.29 17.02
C TYR A 95 15.19 10.93 17.60
N LYS A 96 14.21 10.92 18.52
CA LYS A 96 13.65 9.70 19.15
C LYS A 96 12.71 8.90 18.24
N TYR A 97 12.17 9.47 17.16
CA TYR A 97 11.14 8.86 16.33
C TYR A 97 11.38 9.08 14.83
N LYS A 98 12.56 8.69 14.33
CA LYS A 98 12.88 8.67 12.89
C LYS A 98 12.06 7.62 12.12
N LYS A 99 10.74 7.69 12.16
CA LYS A 99 9.85 6.85 11.34
C LYS A 99 9.46 7.63 10.10
N SER A 100 9.66 7.00 8.94
CA SER A 100 9.01 7.42 7.69
C SER A 100 7.50 7.34 7.83
N ARG A 101 6.79 8.11 7.00
CA ARG A 101 5.33 8.07 6.93
C ARG A 101 4.87 6.63 6.69
N ARG A 102 3.90 6.18 7.49
CA ARG A 102 3.30 4.85 7.37
C ARG A 102 1.92 4.94 6.75
N TRP A 103 1.56 3.92 5.97
CA TRP A 103 0.34 3.89 5.19
C TRP A 103 -0.64 2.83 5.69
N ILE A 104 -1.92 3.19 5.69
CA ILE A 104 -3.05 2.28 5.83
C ILE A 104 -3.63 2.06 4.44
N ILE A 105 -3.89 0.81 4.09
CA ILE A 105 -4.63 0.40 2.89
C ILE A 105 -6.11 0.34 3.24
N THR A 106 -6.96 1.11 2.55
CA THR A 106 -8.38 1.25 2.94
C THR A 106 -9.23 0.02 2.61
N HIS A 107 -8.81 -0.80 1.65
CA HIS A 107 -9.52 -2.01 1.22
C HIS A 107 -9.08 -3.29 1.94
N GLU A 108 -8.09 -3.18 2.82
CA GLU A 108 -7.60 -4.27 3.67
C GLU A 108 -8.01 -4.06 5.12
N ARG A 109 -8.00 -5.14 5.91
CA ARG A 109 -8.35 -5.08 7.33
C ARG A 109 -7.30 -4.26 8.08
N PHE A 110 -7.73 -3.42 9.00
CA PHE A 110 -6.84 -2.66 9.88
C PHE A 110 -7.30 -2.88 11.32
N GLN A 111 -6.45 -3.52 12.14
CA GLN A 111 -6.82 -3.97 13.49
C GLN A 111 -8.08 -4.87 13.45
N ASP A 112 -8.99 -4.72 14.41
CA ASP A 112 -10.27 -5.45 14.46
C ASP A 112 -11.41 -4.78 13.67
N LYS A 113 -11.08 -3.82 12.80
CA LYS A 113 -12.05 -3.09 12.00
C LYS A 113 -12.14 -3.64 10.58
N THR A 114 -13.36 -3.70 10.06
CA THR A 114 -13.62 -4.06 8.67
C THR A 114 -12.98 -3.05 7.69
N PRO A 115 -12.55 -3.49 6.50
CA PRO A 115 -12.02 -2.58 5.49
C PRO A 115 -13.00 -1.47 5.13
N THR A 116 -12.53 -0.23 5.11
CA THR A 116 -13.35 0.97 4.89
C THR A 116 -13.73 1.19 3.42
N ASN A 117 -12.92 0.67 2.50
CA ASN A 117 -13.11 0.74 1.04
C ASN A 117 -13.50 2.15 0.54
N GLU A 118 -12.81 3.20 1.00
CA GLU A 118 -13.20 4.59 0.73
C GLU A 118 -13.25 4.94 -0.76
N TRP A 119 -12.41 4.28 -1.56
CA TRP A 119 -12.43 4.34 -3.02
C TRP A 119 -13.80 4.05 -3.66
N ARG A 120 -14.70 3.31 -2.97
CA ARG A 120 -16.06 3.06 -3.45
C ARG A 120 -16.96 4.30 -3.42
N LYS A 121 -16.63 5.28 -2.56
CA LYS A 121 -17.42 6.50 -2.37
C LYS A 121 -16.96 7.64 -3.29
N TRP A 122 -15.76 7.53 -3.85
CA TRP A 122 -15.20 8.55 -4.73
C TRP A 122 -16.00 8.67 -6.04
N LYS A 123 -16.20 9.91 -6.48
CA LYS A 123 -16.86 10.26 -7.74
C LYS A 123 -15.96 11.27 -8.50
N PRO A 124 -15.88 11.17 -9.85
CA PRO A 124 -15.12 12.11 -10.69
C PRO A 124 -15.58 13.56 -10.57
#